data_AF-A0A2H1GB39-F1
#
_entry.id   AF-A0A2H1GB39-F1
#
_cell.length_a   1.000
_cell.length_b   1.000
_cell.length_c   1.000
_cell.angle_alpha   90.00
_cell.angle_beta   90.00
_cell.angle_gamma   90.00
#
_symmetry.space_group_name_H-M   'P 1'
#
loop_
_entity.id
_entity.type
_entity.pdbx_description
1 polymer ?
#
loop_
_entity_poly.entity_id
_entity_poly.type
_entity_poly.pdbx_seq_one_letter_code
_entity_poly.pdbx_strand_id
1 'polypeptide(L)'
;MASYLAFWYRTRGRVDEAQQLVRPNVKDSVLLFSDDDPTNDQSAIFDSSRVFLALGNTDRFLATMYALREYLHGTAILEGDRKIKTAYVSSKLTQQDEDGAEIIPFADPREDDIDEELAGGCCDGPCGEALSRWDGMMCCLICGDFCERRGCREALLAFEIAVKSCNTSHEAMIVSVLKTRFEKGETLLGDKVITLEEWKAGLKKERGL
;
A
#
# COMPACT_ATOMS: atom_id res chain seq x y z
N MET A 1 7.38 -4.81 -17.54
CA MET A 1 8.34 -5.85 -18.00
C MET A 1 9.76 -5.63 -17.44
N ALA A 2 10.25 -4.39 -17.27
CA ALA A 2 11.56 -4.10 -16.66
C ALA A 2 11.69 -4.54 -15.19
N SER A 3 10.63 -4.44 -14.38
CA SER A 3 10.66 -4.76 -12.94
C SER A 3 11.03 -6.22 -12.63
N TYR A 4 10.58 -7.18 -13.43
CA TYR A 4 10.92 -8.60 -13.26
C TYR A 4 12.41 -8.87 -13.46
N LEU A 5 13.00 -8.28 -14.50
CA LEU A 5 14.43 -8.42 -14.79
C LEU A 5 15.28 -7.66 -13.78
N ALA A 6 14.80 -6.51 -13.29
CA ALA A 6 15.44 -5.76 -12.22
C ALA A 6 15.47 -6.55 -10.91
N PHE A 7 14.35 -7.19 -10.54
CA PHE A 7 14.30 -8.12 -9.42
C PHE A 7 15.33 -9.25 -9.60
N TRP A 8 15.37 -9.87 -10.78
CA TRP A 8 16.33 -10.94 -11.06
C TRP A 8 17.79 -10.47 -10.91
N TYR A 9 18.15 -9.32 -11.48
CA TYR A 9 19.48 -8.72 -11.30
C TYR A 9 19.81 -8.48 -9.82
N ARG A 10 18.87 -7.90 -9.06
CA ARG A 10 19.04 -7.67 -7.62
C ARG A 10 19.29 -8.97 -6.86
N THR A 11 18.52 -10.03 -7.10
CA THR A 11 18.72 -11.34 -6.42
C THR A 11 20.05 -12.01 -6.76
N ARG A 12 20.72 -11.58 -7.83
CA ARG A 12 22.07 -12.01 -8.22
C ARG A 12 23.17 -11.06 -7.73
N GLY A 13 22.85 -10.08 -6.89
CA GLY A 13 23.79 -9.07 -6.39
C GLY A 13 24.12 -7.97 -7.41
N ARG A 14 23.46 -7.94 -8.57
CA ARG A 14 23.69 -6.96 -9.65
C ARG A 14 22.81 -5.72 -9.44
N VAL A 15 22.96 -5.09 -8.28
CA VAL A 15 22.08 -4.00 -7.82
C VAL A 15 22.14 -2.78 -8.74
N ASP A 16 23.34 -2.38 -9.19
CA ASP A 16 23.51 -1.21 -10.07
C ASP A 16 22.80 -1.39 -11.41
N GLU A 17 22.86 -2.61 -11.97
CA GLU A 17 22.19 -2.93 -13.23
C GLU A 17 20.67 -2.97 -13.07
N ALA A 18 20.18 -3.49 -11.94
CA ALA A 18 18.76 -3.41 -11.60
C ALA A 18 18.28 -1.95 -11.54
N GLN A 19 19.05 -1.07 -10.91
CA GLN A 19 18.73 0.35 -10.81
C GLN A 19 18.77 1.06 -12.17
N GLN A 20 19.77 0.78 -13.00
CA GLN A 20 19.86 1.35 -14.35
C GLN A 20 18.68 0.93 -15.23
N LEU A 21 18.28 -0.35 -15.14
CA LEU A 21 17.20 -0.91 -15.93
C LEU A 21 15.85 -0.25 -15.66
N VAL A 22 15.54 0.06 -14.39
CA VAL A 22 14.25 0.68 -14.02
C VAL A 22 14.29 2.20 -13.98
N ARG A 23 15.45 2.82 -14.23
CA ARG A 23 15.61 4.28 -14.22
C ARG A 23 14.60 4.99 -15.13
N PRO A 24 14.30 4.50 -16.35
CA PRO A 24 13.25 5.09 -17.19
C PRO A 24 11.87 5.01 -16.52
N ASN A 25 11.50 3.87 -15.94
CA ASN A 25 10.22 3.70 -15.26
C ASN A 25 10.06 4.64 -14.07
N VAL A 26 11.08 4.79 -13.23
CA VAL A 26 11.04 5.76 -12.11
C VAL A 26 10.87 7.18 -12.63
N LYS A 27 11.57 7.53 -13.72
CA LYS A 27 11.47 8.86 -14.33
C LYS A 27 10.06 9.10 -14.85
N ASP A 28 9.49 8.15 -15.59
CA ASP A 28 8.15 8.27 -16.16
C ASP A 28 7.09 8.37 -15.06
N SER A 29 7.20 7.56 -14.00
CA SER A 29 6.30 7.68 -12.85
C SER A 29 6.42 9.05 -12.19
N VAL A 30 7.64 9.53 -11.89
CA VAL A 30 7.85 10.87 -11.30
C VAL A 30 7.31 11.98 -12.20
N LEU A 31 7.40 11.84 -13.53
CA LEU A 31 6.84 12.80 -14.48
C LEU A 31 5.32 12.78 -14.47
N LEU A 32 4.69 11.60 -14.47
CA LEU A 32 3.23 11.45 -14.33
C LEU A 32 2.74 12.10 -13.03
N PHE A 33 3.41 11.80 -11.92
CA PHE A 33 3.16 12.45 -10.63
C PHE A 33 3.31 13.99 -10.63
N SER A 34 4.02 14.55 -11.60
CA SER A 34 4.28 16.00 -11.67
C SER A 34 3.40 16.71 -12.69
N ASP A 35 2.61 15.97 -13.45
CA ASP A 35 1.55 16.48 -14.29
C ASP A 35 0.39 16.78 -13.34
N ASP A 36 -0.07 18.03 -13.27
CA ASP A 36 -1.09 18.54 -12.34
C ASP A 36 -2.49 17.87 -12.48
N ASP A 37 -2.56 16.71 -13.14
CA ASP A 37 -3.73 15.84 -13.27
C ASP A 37 -3.77 14.78 -12.13
N PRO A 38 -4.57 14.99 -11.07
CA PRO A 38 -4.68 14.05 -9.95
C PRO A 38 -5.24 12.68 -10.36
N THR A 39 -5.83 12.53 -11.55
CA THR A 39 -6.32 11.24 -12.04
C THR A 39 -5.20 10.30 -12.47
N ASN A 40 -4.03 10.84 -12.83
CA ASN A 40 -2.87 10.03 -13.20
C ASN A 40 -2.00 9.64 -11.98
N ASP A 41 -2.12 10.38 -10.87
CA ASP A 41 -1.29 10.23 -9.67
C ASP A 41 -1.43 8.83 -9.12
N GLN A 42 -2.66 8.28 -9.08
CA GLN A 42 -2.91 6.95 -8.57
C GLN A 42 -2.17 5.86 -9.37
N SER A 43 -2.24 5.93 -10.70
CA SER A 43 -1.55 4.99 -11.58
C SER A 43 -0.03 5.14 -11.45
N ALA A 44 0.46 6.38 -11.33
CA ALA A 44 1.87 6.67 -11.12
C ALA A 44 2.41 6.15 -9.78
N ILE A 45 1.64 6.29 -8.68
CA ILE A 45 1.96 5.74 -7.36
C ILE A 45 2.02 4.21 -7.46
N PHE A 46 1.01 3.60 -8.07
CA PHE A 46 0.93 2.15 -8.18
C PHE A 46 2.06 1.56 -9.02
N ASP A 47 2.39 2.17 -10.17
CA ASP A 47 3.53 1.73 -10.98
C ASP A 47 4.87 1.93 -10.26
N SER A 48 5.00 3.02 -9.48
CA SER A 48 6.18 3.25 -8.63
C SER A 48 6.35 2.17 -7.57
N SER A 49 5.25 1.69 -6.99
CA SER A 49 5.27 0.62 -5.98
C SER A 49 5.97 -0.63 -6.52
N ARG A 50 5.64 -1.03 -7.76
CA ARG A 50 6.23 -2.22 -8.42
C ARG A 50 7.72 -2.06 -8.65
N VAL A 51 8.16 -0.84 -8.97
CA VAL A 51 9.58 -0.54 -9.16
C VAL A 51 10.33 -0.58 -7.82
N PHE A 52 9.78 0.04 -6.77
CA PHE A 52 10.40 0.01 -5.44
C PHE A 52 10.44 -1.40 -4.86
N LEU A 53 9.39 -2.20 -5.08
CA LEU A 53 9.35 -3.61 -4.71
C LEU A 53 10.45 -4.41 -5.40
N ALA A 54 10.60 -4.25 -6.72
CA ALA A 54 11.63 -4.92 -7.51
C ALA A 54 13.06 -4.53 -7.07
N LEU A 55 13.25 -3.27 -6.66
CA LEU A 55 14.53 -2.77 -6.14
C LEU A 55 14.78 -3.15 -4.66
N GLY A 56 13.74 -3.57 -3.91
CA GLY A 56 13.85 -3.83 -2.47
C GLY A 56 13.88 -2.58 -1.60
N ASN A 57 13.41 -1.46 -2.13
CA ASN A 57 13.28 -0.23 -1.37
C ASN A 57 11.99 -0.29 -0.54
N THR A 58 12.00 -1.09 0.53
CA THR A 58 10.84 -1.37 1.38
C THR A 58 10.14 -0.10 1.84
N ASP A 59 10.87 0.89 2.37
CA ASP A 59 10.25 2.12 2.87
C ASP A 59 9.50 2.89 1.79
N ARG A 60 10.04 2.91 0.57
CA ARG A 60 9.41 3.60 -0.57
C ARG A 60 8.23 2.83 -1.12
N PHE A 61 8.34 1.51 -1.14
CA PHE A 61 7.22 0.66 -1.46
C PHE A 61 6.09 0.86 -0.45
N LEU A 62 6.37 0.81 0.85
CA LEU A 62 5.37 1.07 1.90
C LEU A 62 4.76 2.47 1.75
N ALA A 63 5.57 3.50 1.50
CA ALA A 63 5.08 4.85 1.24
C ALA A 63 4.11 4.91 0.04
N THR A 64 4.35 4.14 -1.04
CA THR A 64 3.39 4.07 -2.17
C THR A 64 2.09 3.41 -1.75
N MET A 65 2.15 2.33 -0.97
CA MET A 65 0.96 1.63 -0.49
C MET A 65 0.16 2.52 0.48
N TYR A 66 0.83 3.29 1.33
CA TYR A 66 0.19 4.22 2.24
C TYR A 66 -0.45 5.41 1.53
N ALA A 67 0.17 5.94 0.47
CA ALA A 67 -0.43 7.02 -0.32
C ALA A 67 -1.74 6.59 -1.00
N LEU A 68 -1.86 5.32 -1.40
CA LEU A 68 -3.01 4.72 -2.09
C LEU A 68 -4.13 4.21 -1.17
N ARG A 69 -4.16 4.60 0.10
CA ARG A 69 -5.15 4.09 1.07
C ARG A 69 -6.38 4.98 1.19
N GLU A 70 -7.44 4.46 1.81
CA GLU A 70 -8.64 5.22 2.15
C GLU A 70 -8.39 6.33 3.18
N TYR A 71 -9.12 7.43 3.01
CA TYR A 71 -9.17 8.56 3.92
C TYR A 71 -10.61 8.77 4.42
N LEU A 72 -10.75 9.26 5.64
CA LEU A 72 -11.99 9.72 6.21
C LEU A 72 -11.82 11.20 6.57
N HIS A 73 -12.60 12.07 5.94
CA HIS A 73 -12.50 13.52 6.11
C HIS A 73 -11.07 14.04 5.88
N GLY A 74 -10.38 13.50 4.88
CA GLY A 74 -8.99 13.82 4.59
C GLY A 74 -7.93 13.12 5.46
N THR A 75 -8.30 12.39 6.52
CA THR A 75 -7.32 11.73 7.40
C THR A 75 -7.22 10.23 7.12
N ALA A 76 -6.00 9.70 7.11
CA ALA A 76 -5.71 8.29 6.87
C ALA A 76 -6.37 7.37 7.92
N ILE A 77 -7.13 6.35 7.46
CA ILE A 77 -7.90 5.45 8.35
C ILE A 77 -7.03 4.30 8.87
N LEU A 78 -6.92 4.09 10.19
CA LEU A 78 -6.12 3.01 10.76
C LEU A 78 -6.91 1.69 10.88
N GLU A 79 -6.20 0.58 11.06
CA GLU A 79 -6.82 -0.74 11.28
C GLU A 79 -7.74 -0.76 12.52
N GLY A 80 -7.35 -0.04 13.57
CA GLY A 80 -8.13 0.10 14.80
C GLY A 80 -9.49 0.78 14.60
N ASP A 81 -9.61 1.68 13.62
CA ASP A 81 -10.85 2.43 13.34
C ASP A 81 -11.96 1.51 12.83
N ARG A 82 -11.59 0.35 12.24
CA ARG A 82 -12.53 -0.63 11.71
C ARG A 82 -13.21 -1.50 12.77
N LYS A 83 -12.57 -1.69 13.93
CA LYS A 83 -13.18 -2.46 15.03
C LYS A 83 -14.43 -1.76 15.61
N ILE A 84 -14.59 -0.47 15.33
CA ILE A 84 -15.78 0.30 15.69
C ILE A 84 -16.97 -0.06 14.77
N LYS A 85 -16.73 -0.35 13.48
CA LYS A 85 -17.77 -0.80 12.53
C LYS A 85 -18.40 -2.13 12.92
N THR A 86 -17.62 -3.09 13.45
CA THR A 86 -18.15 -4.42 13.81
C THR A 86 -18.76 -4.49 15.21
N ALA A 87 -18.33 -3.66 16.16
CA ALA A 87 -18.90 -3.62 17.51
C ALA A 87 -20.24 -2.85 17.56
N TYR A 88 -20.42 -1.80 16.76
CA TYR A 88 -21.60 -0.94 16.84
C TYR A 88 -22.86 -1.58 16.23
N VAL A 89 -22.70 -2.50 15.28
CA VAL A 89 -23.81 -3.31 14.74
C VAL A 89 -24.38 -4.28 15.81
N SER A 90 -23.67 -4.52 16.92
CA SER A 90 -24.09 -5.45 17.98
C SER A 90 -24.49 -4.82 19.32
N SER A 91 -24.22 -3.54 19.60
CA SER A 91 -24.67 -2.96 20.88
C SER A 91 -24.76 -1.45 20.86
N LYS A 92 -25.98 -0.92 20.97
CA LYS A 92 -26.23 0.40 21.58
C LYS A 92 -25.72 0.33 23.03
N LEU A 93 -24.56 0.89 23.35
CA LEU A 93 -24.17 1.27 24.72
C LEU A 93 -22.94 2.18 24.66
N THR A 94 -23.13 3.44 25.04
CA THR A 94 -22.06 4.39 25.40
C THR A 94 -21.22 3.80 26.54
N GLN A 95 -19.90 3.73 26.38
CA GLN A 95 -18.97 3.41 27.47
C GLN A 95 -18.01 4.57 27.72
N GLN A 96 -17.81 4.88 29.00
CA GLN A 96 -16.80 5.81 29.53
C GLN A 96 -15.61 4.98 30.03
N ASP A 97 -14.40 5.53 30.00
CA ASP A 97 -13.23 4.90 30.63
C ASP A 97 -13.17 5.14 32.14
N GLU A 98 -12.28 4.42 32.83
CA GLU A 98 -12.10 4.49 34.29
C GLU A 98 -11.48 5.82 34.76
N ASP A 99 -10.95 6.63 33.84
CA ASP A 99 -10.27 7.90 34.11
C ASP A 99 -11.12 9.14 33.77
N GLY A 100 -12.36 8.93 33.29
CA GLY A 100 -13.29 10.01 32.96
C GLY A 100 -12.88 10.85 31.74
N ALA A 101 -11.99 10.34 30.89
CA ALA A 101 -11.68 10.95 29.62
C ALA A 101 -12.77 10.57 28.59
N GLU A 102 -13.27 11.57 27.88
CA GLU A 102 -14.22 11.36 26.82
C GLU A 102 -13.49 10.66 25.65
N ILE A 103 -13.67 9.35 25.52
CA ILE A 103 -13.31 8.65 24.28
C ILE A 103 -14.24 9.22 23.23
N ILE A 104 -13.77 10.16 22.41
CA ILE A 104 -14.48 10.59 21.21
C ILE A 104 -14.43 9.38 20.27
N PRO A 105 -15.51 8.59 20.14
CA PRO A 105 -15.50 7.49 19.18
C PRO A 105 -15.49 8.17 17.82
N PHE A 106 -14.63 7.71 16.90
CA PHE A 106 -14.87 8.00 15.48
C PHE A 106 -16.29 7.51 15.20
N ALA A 107 -17.22 8.45 15.00
CA ALA A 107 -18.57 8.13 14.59
C ALA A 107 -18.46 7.30 13.31
N ASP A 108 -19.23 6.22 13.23
CA ASP A 108 -19.23 5.32 12.07
C ASP A 108 -19.36 6.16 10.79
N PRO A 109 -18.32 6.22 9.93
CA PRO A 109 -18.42 6.96 8.68
C PRO A 109 -19.48 6.26 7.84
N ARG A 110 -20.54 7.00 7.47
CA ARG A 110 -21.48 6.51 6.45
C ARG A 110 -20.66 6.26 5.19
N GLU A 111 -21.10 5.35 4.33
CA GLU A 111 -20.40 5.08 3.06
C GLU A 111 -20.14 6.39 2.29
N ASP A 112 -21.09 7.34 2.37
CA ASP A 112 -21.00 8.69 1.80
C ASP A 112 -19.90 9.60 2.41
N ASP A 113 -19.37 9.27 3.59
CA ASP A 113 -18.34 10.06 4.30
C ASP A 113 -16.91 9.58 3.97
N ILE A 114 -16.77 8.44 3.27
CA ILE A 114 -15.49 7.93 2.77
C ILE A 114 -15.22 8.63 1.44
N ASP A 115 -14.03 9.22 1.29
CA ASP A 115 -13.61 9.80 0.01
C ASP A 115 -13.40 8.65 -1.00
N GLU A 116 -14.47 8.25 -1.70
CA GLU A 116 -14.63 7.05 -2.53
C GLU A 116 -13.81 7.07 -3.85
N GLU A 117 -12.74 7.85 -3.89
CA GLU A 117 -11.94 8.12 -5.08
C GLU A 117 -10.85 7.06 -5.33
N LEU A 118 -10.74 6.05 -4.45
CA LEU A 118 -9.66 5.08 -4.47
C LEU A 118 -10.13 3.70 -4.91
N ALA A 119 -9.70 3.31 -6.11
CA ALA A 119 -9.84 1.95 -6.61
C ALA A 119 -9.09 0.96 -5.71
N GLY A 120 -9.80 0.38 -4.74
CA GLY A 120 -9.34 -0.82 -4.05
C GLY A 120 -9.16 -1.96 -5.05
N GLY A 121 -7.99 -2.59 -5.07
CA GLY A 121 -7.78 -3.82 -5.83
C GLY A 121 -8.61 -4.96 -5.25
N CYS A 122 -8.66 -6.12 -5.91
CA CYS A 122 -9.21 -7.33 -5.31
C CYS A 122 -8.18 -8.46 -5.32
N CYS A 123 -8.35 -9.43 -4.43
CA CYS A 123 -7.56 -10.64 -4.45
C CYS A 123 -7.76 -11.43 -5.75
N ASP A 124 -6.66 -11.69 -6.48
CA ASP A 124 -6.65 -12.62 -7.63
C ASP A 124 -6.78 -14.11 -7.23
N GLY A 125 -6.73 -14.41 -5.94
CA GLY A 125 -7.01 -15.71 -5.35
C GLY A 125 -8.50 -15.95 -5.09
N PRO A 126 -8.88 -17.14 -4.61
CA PRO A 126 -10.28 -17.54 -4.50
C PRO A 126 -11.09 -16.74 -3.47
N CYS A 127 -10.47 -15.93 -2.60
CA CYS A 127 -11.23 -15.12 -1.65
C CYS A 127 -11.89 -13.90 -2.32
N GLY A 128 -11.36 -13.41 -3.45
CA GLY A 128 -11.94 -12.28 -4.20
C GLY A 128 -12.16 -10.99 -3.39
N GLU A 129 -11.56 -10.90 -2.21
CA GLU A 129 -11.85 -9.85 -1.23
C GLU A 129 -11.31 -8.51 -1.75
N ALA A 130 -12.13 -7.46 -1.63
CA ALA A 130 -11.75 -6.12 -2.01
C ALA A 130 -10.72 -5.57 -1.01
N LEU A 131 -9.53 -5.25 -1.52
CA LEU A 131 -8.44 -4.59 -0.83
C LEU A 131 -8.74 -3.08 -0.80
N SER A 132 -9.68 -2.71 0.06
CA SER A 132 -9.93 -1.30 0.44
C SER A 132 -8.70 -0.69 1.13
N ARG A 133 -7.83 -1.55 1.68
CA ARG A 133 -6.62 -1.17 2.39
C ARG A 133 -5.48 -2.09 1.98
N TRP A 134 -4.29 -1.51 1.98
CA TRP A 134 -3.08 -2.23 1.69
C TRP A 134 -2.42 -2.83 2.94
N ASP A 135 -2.87 -2.46 4.15
CA ASP A 135 -2.34 -3.02 5.41
C ASP A 135 -2.44 -4.55 5.39
N GLY A 136 -1.39 -5.24 5.84
CA GLY A 136 -1.32 -6.71 5.83
C GLY A 136 -1.20 -7.35 4.43
N MET A 137 -1.36 -6.57 3.35
CA MET A 137 -1.32 -7.10 1.99
C MET A 137 0.05 -7.71 1.73
N MET A 138 0.03 -8.84 1.03
CA MET A 138 1.25 -9.50 0.63
C MET A 138 1.57 -9.26 -0.83
N CYS A 139 2.65 -8.53 -1.11
CA CYS A 139 3.12 -8.35 -2.46
C CYS A 139 4.24 -9.33 -2.75
N CYS A 140 3.98 -10.29 -3.65
CA CYS A 140 5.03 -11.16 -4.17
C CYS A 140 6.06 -10.29 -4.91
N LEU A 141 7.34 -10.45 -4.57
CA LEU A 141 8.41 -9.64 -5.17
C LEU A 141 8.60 -9.89 -6.66
N ILE A 142 8.08 -11.01 -7.16
CA ILE A 142 8.09 -11.36 -8.57
C ILE A 142 6.75 -10.97 -9.19
N CYS A 143 5.64 -11.44 -8.64
CA CYS A 143 4.35 -11.43 -9.34
C CYS A 143 3.48 -10.18 -9.06
N GLY A 144 3.90 -9.31 -8.15
CA GLY A 144 3.26 -8.01 -7.90
C GLY A 144 2.02 -8.05 -6.99
N ASP A 145 1.16 -9.06 -7.11
CA ASP A 145 -0.19 -9.01 -6.53
C ASP A 145 -0.57 -10.29 -5.75
N PHE A 146 -0.72 -10.22 -4.42
CA PHE A 146 -1.36 -11.25 -3.57
C PHE A 146 -2.13 -10.63 -2.38
N CYS A 147 -3.17 -11.32 -1.91
CA CYS A 147 -4.07 -10.84 -0.86
C CYS A 147 -3.63 -11.20 0.57
N GLU A 148 -4.11 -10.35 1.48
CA GLU A 148 -3.95 -10.29 2.93
C GLU A 148 -4.24 -11.55 3.74
N ARG A 149 -5.15 -12.45 3.33
CA ARG A 149 -5.46 -13.55 4.24
C ARG A 149 -4.29 -14.52 4.28
N ARG A 150 -3.74 -14.64 5.50
CA ARG A 150 -2.88 -15.74 5.95
C ARG A 150 -3.35 -17.08 5.38
N GLY A 151 -4.67 -17.30 5.30
CA GLY A 151 -5.28 -18.46 4.65
C GLY A 151 -5.01 -18.63 3.14
N CYS A 152 -4.96 -17.57 2.33
CA CYS A 152 -4.60 -17.70 0.90
C CYS A 152 -3.13 -18.04 0.72
N ARG A 153 -2.23 -17.45 1.53
CA ARG A 153 -0.82 -17.87 1.52
C ARG A 153 -0.62 -19.27 2.10
N GLU A 154 -1.26 -19.58 3.22
CA GLU A 154 -1.18 -20.88 3.85
C GLU A 154 -1.71 -21.95 2.90
N ALA A 155 -2.85 -21.71 2.25
CA ALA A 155 -3.38 -22.58 1.19
C ALA A 155 -2.43 -22.66 -0.02
N LEU A 156 -1.78 -21.56 -0.41
CA LEU A 156 -0.76 -21.56 -1.46
C LEU A 156 0.45 -22.43 -1.07
N LEU A 157 0.97 -22.26 0.15
CA LEU A 157 2.09 -23.03 0.70
C LEU A 157 1.73 -24.50 0.92
N ALA A 158 0.48 -24.78 1.25
CA ALA A 158 -0.07 -26.13 1.40
C ALA A 158 -0.48 -26.77 0.06
N PHE A 159 -0.33 -26.06 -1.07
CA PHE A 159 -0.75 -26.48 -2.41
C PHE A 159 -2.26 -26.79 -2.53
N GLU A 160 -3.08 -26.19 -1.67
CA GLU A 160 -4.54 -26.33 -1.64
C GLU A 160 -5.23 -25.45 -2.70
N ILE A 161 -4.52 -24.44 -3.21
CA ILE A 161 -4.99 -23.60 -4.31
C ILE A 161 -3.99 -23.63 -5.47
N ALA A 162 -4.51 -23.83 -6.69
CA ALA A 162 -3.71 -23.69 -7.89
C ALA A 162 -3.48 -22.21 -8.18
N VAL A 163 -2.21 -21.81 -8.26
CA VAL A 163 -1.83 -20.43 -8.59
C VAL A 163 -1.87 -20.24 -10.08
N LYS A 164 -2.52 -19.17 -10.55
CA LYS A 164 -2.39 -18.75 -11.96
C LYS A 164 -1.08 -17.97 -12.22
N SER A 165 -0.53 -17.31 -11.19
CA SER A 165 0.48 -16.25 -11.41
C SER A 165 1.75 -16.33 -10.52
N CYS A 166 1.84 -17.20 -9.50
CA CYS A 166 2.97 -17.21 -8.53
C CYS A 166 3.35 -18.60 -8.02
N ASN A 167 4.47 -18.70 -7.31
CA ASN A 167 5.03 -19.94 -6.77
C ASN A 167 5.38 -19.79 -5.28
N THR A 168 5.28 -20.88 -4.50
CA THR A 168 5.59 -20.92 -3.06
C THR A 168 7.04 -20.57 -2.71
N SER A 169 7.96 -20.68 -3.67
CA SER A 169 9.37 -20.29 -3.52
C SER A 169 9.62 -18.79 -3.63
N HIS A 170 8.63 -18.01 -4.06
CA HIS A 170 8.80 -16.57 -4.21
C HIS A 170 8.76 -15.89 -2.84
N GLU A 171 9.76 -15.03 -2.61
CA GLU A 171 9.74 -14.12 -1.48
C GLU A 171 8.61 -13.09 -1.65
N ALA A 172 7.98 -12.75 -0.53
CA ALA A 172 6.89 -11.80 -0.51
C ALA A 172 7.12 -10.75 0.57
N MET A 173 6.75 -9.52 0.26
CA MET A 173 6.75 -8.40 1.20
C MET A 173 5.35 -8.26 1.79
N ILE A 174 5.28 -7.97 3.08
CA ILE A 174 4.03 -7.64 3.75
C ILE A 174 4.00 -6.13 3.94
N VAL A 175 2.92 -5.50 3.52
CA VAL A 175 2.64 -4.12 3.84
C VAL A 175 2.33 -4.05 5.33
N SER A 176 3.19 -3.38 6.10
CA SER A 176 3.00 -3.26 7.53
C SER A 176 1.72 -2.50 7.85
N VAL A 177 1.00 -2.95 8.88
CA VAL A 177 -0.17 -2.24 9.39
C VAL A 177 0.23 -0.83 9.80
N LEU A 178 -0.41 0.17 9.20
CA LEU A 178 -0.17 1.56 9.52
C LEU A 178 -0.59 1.87 10.96
N LYS A 179 0.30 2.55 11.69
CA LYS A 179 0.07 2.99 13.08
C LYS A 179 0.03 4.51 13.25
N THR A 180 0.41 5.25 12.20
CA THR A 180 0.58 6.70 12.23
C THR A 180 -0.47 7.32 11.32
N ARG A 181 -1.21 8.31 11.82
CA ARG A 181 -2.12 9.10 10.99
C ARG A 181 -1.36 10.15 10.20
N PHE A 182 -1.87 10.48 9.03
CA PHE A 182 -1.43 11.56 8.15
C PHE A 182 -2.62 12.01 7.30
N GLU A 183 -2.50 13.16 6.65
CA GLU A 183 -3.57 13.74 5.84
C GLU A 183 -3.48 13.35 4.36
N LYS A 184 -4.57 13.53 3.60
CA LYS A 184 -4.61 13.31 2.15
C LYS A 184 -3.58 14.21 1.49
N GLY A 185 -2.75 13.61 0.63
CA GLY A 185 -1.58 14.29 0.05
C GLY A 185 -0.29 14.13 0.86
N GLU A 186 -0.33 13.37 1.95
CA GLU A 186 0.84 12.92 2.70
C GLU A 186 1.03 11.41 2.62
N THR A 187 2.21 10.95 3.03
CA THR A 187 2.51 9.53 3.21
C THR A 187 3.57 9.33 4.29
N LEU A 188 3.75 8.09 4.72
CA LEU A 188 4.76 7.68 5.68
C LEU A 188 5.95 7.05 4.96
N LEU A 189 7.11 7.72 4.98
CA LEU A 189 8.38 7.19 4.47
C LEU A 189 9.28 6.81 5.66
N GLY A 190 9.40 5.51 5.92
CA GLY A 190 10.02 5.02 7.15
C GLY A 190 9.18 5.45 8.36
N ASP A 191 9.76 6.25 9.24
CA ASP A 191 9.07 6.79 10.43
C ASP A 191 8.61 8.25 10.26
N LYS A 192 8.79 8.84 9.07
CA LYS A 192 8.52 10.27 8.84
C LYS A 192 7.29 10.45 7.95
N VAL A 193 6.33 11.25 8.42
CA VAL A 193 5.26 11.78 7.57
C VAL A 193 5.84 12.87 6.67
N ILE A 194 5.63 12.73 5.36
CA ILE A 194 6.06 13.67 4.33
C ILE A 194 4.93 13.94 3.36
N THR A 195 4.91 15.12 2.77
CA THR A 195 3.98 15.41 1.67
C THR A 195 4.39 14.64 0.41
N LEU A 196 3.42 14.33 -0.45
CA LEU A 196 3.71 13.73 -1.76
C LEU A 196 4.63 14.64 -2.59
N GLU A 197 4.50 15.96 -2.47
CA GLU A 197 5.37 16.93 -3.15
C GLU A 197 6.82 16.88 -2.65
N GLU A 198 7.05 16.83 -1.33
CA GLU A 198 8.39 16.64 -0.78
C GLU A 198 8.99 15.31 -1.22
N TRP A 199 8.17 14.25 -1.28
CA TRP A 199 8.62 12.95 -1.72
C TRP A 199 9.02 12.96 -3.21
N LYS A 200 8.18 13.53 -4.08
CA LYS A 200 8.45 13.74 -5.51
C LYS A 200 9.76 14.52 -5.69
N ALA A 201 9.95 15.61 -4.94
CA ALA A 201 11.17 16.42 -4.99
C ALA A 201 12.41 15.63 -4.56
N GLY A 202 12.29 14.78 -3.54
CA GLY A 202 13.34 13.86 -3.11
C GLY A 202 13.74 12.86 -4.21
N LEU A 203 12.75 12.23 -4.86
CA LEU A 203 12.98 11.30 -5.96
C LEU A 203 13.65 11.97 -7.17
N LYS A 204 13.26 13.21 -7.50
CA LYS A 204 13.90 13.99 -8.58
C LYS A 204 15.38 14.24 -8.26
N LYS A 205 15.67 14.76 -7.07
CA LYS A 205 17.04 15.08 -6.61
C LYS A 205 17.96 13.86 -6.64
N GLU A 206 17.52 12.71 -6.12
CA GLU A 206 18.33 11.49 -6.09
C GLU A 206 18.66 10.93 -7.48
N ARG A 207 17.82 11.21 -8.47
CA ARG A 207 17.94 10.68 -9.83
C ARG A 207 18.52 11.68 -10.83
N GLY A 208 18.80 12.90 -10.37
CA GLY A 208 19.30 14.00 -11.20
C GLY A 208 18.28 14.47 -12.23
N LEU A 209 17.01 14.52 -11.83
CA LEU A 209 15.88 15.04 -12.61
C LEU A 209 15.52 16.45 -12.16
#